data_AF-A0A1F7L7R4-F1
#
_entry.id   AF-A0A1F7L7R4-F1
#
_cell.length_a   1.000
_cell.length_b   1.000
_cell.length_c   1.000
_cell.angle_alpha   90.00
_cell.angle_beta   90.00
_cell.angle_gamma   90.00
#
_symmetry.space_group_name_H-M   'P 1'
#
loop_
_entity.id
_entity.type
_entity.pdbx_description
1 polymer ?
#
loop_
_entity_poly.entity_id
_entity_poly.type
_entity_poly.pdbx_seq_one_letter_code
_entity_poly.pdbx_strand_id
1 'polypeptide(L)'
;MARPMESQAKRPRISVDVRPEVRRRLRLAAAKRDLTIRQYVLEAIEERLREDLGDEGEGLLALTAQADPVLAELWDNQKDSEYDRLQPR
;
A
#
# COMPACT_ATOMS: atom_id res chain seq x y z
N MET A 1 -14.63 -36.46 5.41
CA MET A 1 -14.11 -35.15 5.85
C MET A 1 -13.58 -34.41 4.63
N ALA A 2 -14.39 -33.54 4.01
CA ALA A 2 -13.96 -32.75 2.85
C ALA A 2 -13.30 -31.45 3.34
N ARG A 3 -12.10 -31.14 2.85
CA ARG A 3 -11.40 -29.88 3.13
C ARG A 3 -12.25 -28.70 2.58
N PRO A 4 -12.42 -27.60 3.31
CA PRO A 4 -13.03 -26.42 2.73
C PRO A 4 -12.07 -25.86 1.69
N MET A 5 -12.53 -25.81 0.44
CA MET A 5 -11.84 -25.06 -0.62
C MET A 5 -11.92 -23.59 -0.22
N GLU A 6 -10.78 -22.99 0.12
CA GLU A 6 -10.67 -21.54 0.28
C GLU A 6 -11.24 -20.89 -0.98
N SER A 7 -12.40 -20.25 -0.83
CA SER A 7 -13.00 -19.45 -1.88
C SER A 7 -12.01 -18.33 -2.22
N GLN A 8 -11.30 -18.46 -3.34
CA GLN A 8 -10.47 -17.37 -3.87
C GLN A 8 -11.29 -16.10 -3.87
N ALA A 9 -10.95 -15.17 -2.97
CA ALA A 9 -11.64 -13.89 -2.85
C ALA A 9 -11.65 -13.24 -4.24
N LYS A 10 -12.85 -13.01 -4.79
CA LYS A 10 -13.01 -12.46 -6.14
C LYS A 10 -12.34 -11.09 -6.19
N ARG A 11 -11.37 -10.92 -7.10
CA ARG A 11 -10.73 -9.62 -7.32
C ARG A 11 -11.81 -8.59 -7.72
N PRO A 12 -11.96 -7.47 -7.00
CA PRO A 12 -12.94 -6.45 -7.34
C PRO A 12 -12.63 -5.86 -8.72
N ARG A 13 -13.66 -5.63 -9.53
CA ARG A 13 -13.53 -5.06 -10.88
C ARG A 13 -13.85 -3.57 -10.84
N ILE A 14 -12.91 -2.76 -11.32
CA ILE A 14 -13.12 -1.33 -11.54
C ILE A 14 -13.36 -1.11 -13.04
N SER A 15 -14.43 -0.40 -13.39
CA SER A 15 -14.75 0.01 -14.76
C SER A 15 -14.61 1.53 -14.84
N VAL A 16 -13.79 2.01 -15.78
CA VAL A 16 -13.53 3.44 -15.96
C VAL A 16 -13.85 3.82 -17.40
N ASP A 17 -14.81 4.73 -17.56
CA ASP A 17 -15.11 5.31 -18.86
C ASP A 17 -14.05 6.36 -19.21
N VAL A 18 -13.40 6.17 -20.35
CA VAL A 18 -12.33 7.05 -20.82
C VAL A 18 -12.67 7.61 -22.19
N ARG A 19 -12.28 8.86 -22.42
CA ARG A 19 -12.37 9.47 -23.74
C ARG A 19 -11.49 8.74 -24.76
N PRO A 20 -11.84 8.72 -26.05
CA PRO A 20 -11.06 8.04 -27.10
C PRO A 20 -9.59 8.45 -27.14
N GLU A 21 -9.29 9.73 -26.87
CA GLU A 21 -7.93 10.27 -26.87
C GLU A 21 -7.09 9.66 -25.75
N VAL A 22 -7.68 9.46 -24.58
CA VAL A 22 -7.04 8.83 -23.43
C VAL A 22 -6.76 7.36 -23.74
N ARG A 23 -7.74 6.63 -24.29
CA ARG A 23 -7.56 5.24 -24.72
C ARG A 23 -6.43 5.10 -25.74
N ARG A 24 -6.32 6.03 -26.70
CA ARG A 24 -5.23 6.04 -27.68
C ARG A 24 -3.87 6.24 -27.01
N ARG A 25 -3.76 7.19 -26.08
CA ARG A 25 -2.52 7.43 -25.32
C ARG A 25 -2.11 6.23 -24.47
N LEU A 26 -3.07 5.60 -23.78
CA LEU A 26 -2.82 4.37 -23.00
C LEU A 26 -2.27 3.25 -23.89
N ARG A 27 -2.82 3.06 -25.10
CA ARG A 27 -2.31 2.06 -26.04
C ARG A 27 -0.87 2.35 -26.46
N LEU A 28 -0.55 3.60 -26.79
CA LEU A 28 0.79 3.99 -27.21
C LEU A 28 1.80 3.79 -26.07
N ALA A 29 1.44 4.18 -24.85
CA ALA A 29 2.30 4.03 -23.68
C ALA A 29 2.53 2.56 -23.32
N ALA A 30 1.48 1.73 -23.36
CA ALA A 30 1.57 0.29 -23.14
C ALA A 30 2.45 -0.39 -24.19
N ALA A 31 2.26 -0.05 -25.48
CA ALA A 31 3.08 -0.57 -26.57
C ALA A 31 4.56 -0.19 -26.44
N LYS A 32 4.87 1.04 -25.99
CA LYS A 32 6.25 1.48 -25.76
C LYS A 32 6.98 0.64 -24.70
N ARG A 33 6.24 0.03 -23.76
CA ARG A 33 6.78 -0.80 -22.68
C ARG A 33 6.59 -2.30 -22.90
N ASP A 34 6.11 -2.72 -24.08
CA ASP A 34 5.74 -4.11 -24.39
C ASP A 34 4.74 -4.72 -23.38
N LEU A 35 3.81 -3.90 -22.87
CA LEU A 35 2.77 -4.32 -21.94
C LEU A 35 1.39 -4.32 -22.60
N THR A 36 0.49 -5.16 -22.07
CA THR A 36 -0.94 -5.00 -22.38
C THR A 36 -1.49 -3.73 -21.75
N ILE A 37 -2.54 -3.15 -22.33
CA ILE A 37 -3.22 -1.96 -21.76
C ILE A 37 -3.63 -2.21 -20.30
N ARG A 38 -4.10 -3.43 -19.99
CA ARG A 38 -4.52 -3.81 -18.63
C ARG A 38 -3.34 -3.77 -17.65
N GLN A 39 -2.21 -4.38 -18.00
CA GLN A 39 -1.00 -4.37 -17.14
C GLN A 39 -0.50 -2.96 -16.93
N TYR A 40 -0.35 -2.20 -18.03
CA TYR A 40 0.11 -0.82 -17.97
C TYR A 40 -0.76 0.05 -17.05
N VAL A 41 -2.10 -0.08 -17.15
CA VAL A 41 -3.02 0.69 -16.30
C VAL A 41 -2.93 0.24 -14.84
N LEU A 42 -2.83 -1.06 -14.58
CA LEU A 42 -2.73 -1.59 -13.23
C LEU A 42 -1.42 -1.12 -12.55
N GLU A 43 -0.29 -1.28 -13.23
CA GLU A 43 1.01 -0.82 -12.73
C GLU A 43 1.02 0.69 -12.49
N ALA A 44 0.47 1.48 -13.41
CA ALA A 44 0.39 2.93 -13.23
C ALA A 44 -0.50 3.34 -12.04
N ILE A 45 -1.57 2.59 -11.76
CA ILE A 45 -2.41 2.81 -10.58
C ILE A 45 -1.63 2.44 -9.30
N GLU A 46 -0.98 1.28 -9.27
CA GLU A 46 -0.19 0.83 -8.12
C GLU A 46 0.98 1.75 -7.80
N GLU A 47 1.71 2.20 -8.83
CA GLU A 47 2.80 3.17 -8.70
C GLU A 47 2.28 4.50 -8.14
N ARG A 48 1.17 5.02 -8.67
CA ARG A 48 0.55 6.25 -8.15
C ARG A 48 0.03 6.08 -6.72
N LEU A 49 -0.59 4.95 -6.39
CA LEU A 49 -1.04 4.70 -5.02
C LEU A 49 0.13 4.64 -4.04
N ARG A 50 1.26 4.04 -4.44
CA ARG A 50 2.49 4.06 -3.64
C ARG A 50 3.04 5.47 -3.45
N GLU A 51 3.02 6.29 -4.50
CA GLU A 51 3.42 7.71 -4.39
C GLU A 51 2.49 8.51 -3.45
N ASP A 52 1.18 8.29 -3.56
CA ASP A 52 0.17 9.07 -2.85
C ASP A 52 0.01 8.64 -1.37
N LEU A 53 0.16 7.34 -1.08
CA LEU A 53 -0.08 6.75 0.24
C LEU A 53 1.20 6.27 0.95
N GLY A 54 2.35 6.27 0.27
CA GLY A 54 3.55 5.56 0.70
C GLY A 54 3.44 4.05 0.49
N ASP A 55 4.54 3.32 0.66
CA ASP A 55 4.44 1.86 0.76
C ASP A 55 3.72 1.54 2.09
N GLU A 56 2.60 0.82 2.02
CA GLU A 56 1.79 0.42 3.20
C GLU A 56 2.64 -0.31 4.28
N GLY A 57 3.83 -0.82 3.90
CA GLY A 57 4.80 -1.43 4.79
C GLY A 57 5.94 -0.53 5.29
N GLU A 58 6.33 0.56 4.61
CA GLU A 58 7.53 1.32 5.00
C GLU A 58 7.21 2.60 5.79
N GLY A 59 6.15 3.32 5.42
CA GLY A 59 5.84 4.61 6.06
C GLY A 59 5.39 4.50 7.53
N LEU A 60 4.78 3.38 7.91
CA LEU A 60 4.28 3.15 9.27
C LEU A 60 5.26 2.33 10.13
N LEU A 61 5.99 1.37 9.55
CA LEU A 61 6.97 0.59 10.31
C LEU A 61 8.21 1.43 10.68
N ALA A 62 8.69 2.30 9.78
CA ALA A 62 9.89 3.13 10.01
C ALA A 62 9.77 4.15 11.16
N LEU A 63 8.56 4.36 11.70
CA LEU A 63 8.31 5.29 12.80
C LEU A 63 8.03 4.59 14.15
N THR A 64 8.21 3.27 14.23
CA THR A 64 8.00 2.50 15.47
C THR A 64 9.32 2.10 16.11
N ALA A 65 9.35 2.04 17.45
CA ALA A 65 10.47 1.49 18.23
C ALA A 65 10.86 0.05 17.82
N GLN A 66 9.98 -0.65 17.09
CA GLN A 66 10.20 -2.01 16.60
C GLN A 66 11.08 -2.07 15.33
N ALA A 67 11.27 -0.94 14.63
CA ALA A 67 12.03 -0.88 13.38
C ALA A 67 13.44 -0.30 13.51
N ASP A 68 13.75 0.43 14.59
CA ASP A 68 15.10 1.00 14.81
C ASP A 68 15.45 1.01 16.32
N PRO A 69 16.55 0.35 16.75
CA PRO A 69 16.98 0.34 18.16
C PRO A 69 17.32 1.73 18.71
N VAL A 70 17.75 2.68 17.86
CA VAL A 70 18.00 4.08 18.28
C VAL A 70 16.69 4.80 18.59
N LEU A 71 15.63 4.51 17.83
CA LEU A 71 14.29 5.03 18.15
C LEU A 71 13.70 4.38 19.40
N ALA A 72 14.02 3.10 19.68
CA ALA A 72 13.64 2.48 20.94
C ALA A 72 14.24 3.20 22.15
N GLU A 73 15.52 3.60 22.10
CA GLU A 73 16.16 4.39 23.16
C GLU A 73 15.55 5.79 23.32
N LEU A 74 15.12 6.43 22.24
CA LEU A 74 14.45 7.74 22.27
C LEU A 74 13.04 7.67 22.87
N TRP A 75 12.33 6.54 22.66
CA TRP A 75 11.01 6.27 23.22
C TRP A 75 11.06 5.77 24.66
N ASP A 76 12.14 5.11 25.09
CA ASP A 76 12.40 4.74 26.49
C ASP A 76 12.88 5.94 27.32
N ASN A 77 12.15 7.05 27.23
CA ASN A 77 12.44 8.26 27.97
C ASN A 77 11.67 8.25 29.30
N GLN A 78 12.38 8.55 30.38
CA GLN A 78 11.84 8.67 31.74
C GLN A 78 10.60 9.58 31.83
N LYS A 79 10.47 10.58 30.96
CA LYS A 79 9.28 11.46 30.91
C LYS A 79 7.99 10.73 30.49
N ASP A 80 8.07 9.71 29.64
CA ASP A 80 6.90 8.97 29.17
C ASP A 80 6.42 7.93 30.19
N SER A 81 7.31 7.44 31.06
CA SER A 81 6.97 6.53 32.17
C SER A 81 6.01 7.11 33.22
N GLU A 82 5.84 8.44 33.22
CA GLU A 82 4.86 9.12 34.07
C GLU A 82 3.42 8.96 33.54
N TYR A 83 3.24 8.71 32.23
CA TYR A 83 1.92 8.44 31.64
C TYR A 83 1.46 7.00 31.81
N ASP A 84 2.38 6.04 31.97
CA ASP A 84 2.03 4.65 32.34
C ASP A 84 1.29 4.60 33.68
N ARG A 85 1.59 5.54 34.58
CA ARG A 85 0.96 5.66 35.90
C ARG A 85 -0.45 6.25 35.84
N LEU A 86 -0.83 6.84 34.70
CA LEU A 86 -2.14 7.44 34.50
C LEU A 86 -3.15 6.47 33.85
N GLN A 87 -2.76 5.24 33.52
CA GLN A 87 -3.71 4.23 33.02
C GLN A 87 -4.65 3.76 34.15
N PRO A 88 -5.96 4.06 34.08
CA PRO A 88 -6.94 3.45 34.97
C PRO A 88 -7.12 1.98 34.56
N ARG A 89 -7.18 1.08 35.56
CA ARG A 89 -7.62 -0.30 35.35
C ARG A 89 -9.06 -0.38 34.83
#